data_AF-A0A819X292-F1
#
_entry.id   AF-A0A819X292-F1
#
_cell.length_a   1.000
_cell.length_b   1.000
_cell.length_c   1.000
_cell.angle_alpha   90.00
_cell.angle_beta   90.00
_cell.angle_gamma   90.00
#
_symmetry.space_group_name_H-M   'P 1'
#
loop_
_entity.id
_entity.type
_entity.pdbx_description
1 polymer ?
#
loop_
_entity_poly.entity_id
_entity_poly.type
_entity_poly.pdbx_seq_one_letter_code
_entity_poly.pdbx_strand_id
1 'polypeptide(L)'
;MNQEEQILFIRQYTNLIDRLYCLQLQQSQWNYYHHIGITQNIWTGRMAKHLAEKTSICHAYGRSKTLVEQRQKQIEKHLQQAQYAVQQFEQHIIIKMVQHGGCSSEMQLLFSILQKFVQEKQQSIQYDYEYKREMLILDATDHQLLKEFFKVEPNKSQILSGRRIWQATQKQMMILEDIVLLEYRLTSTQLQSASNLIENMISDIDNHLKQSYQTAEQSNEIKKFQDLKHDIIHQAVLTSRRMGNDFNAIIEKEKKKFTLQNRFIQSTAQWQNLVFDAIEIRRQHMIK
;
A
#
# COMPACT_ATOMS: atom_id res chain seq x y z
N MET A 1 -27.24 -9.97 33.77
CA MET A 1 -27.46 -8.96 32.72
C MET A 1 -28.54 -9.47 31.79
N ASN A 2 -29.51 -8.64 31.42
CA ASN A 2 -30.45 -8.97 30.35
C ASN A 2 -29.75 -8.88 28.97
N GLN A 3 -30.42 -9.33 27.91
CA GLN A 3 -29.82 -9.39 26.57
C GLN A 3 -29.46 -8.00 26.02
N GLU A 4 -30.26 -6.97 26.33
CA GLU A 4 -30.00 -5.59 25.89
C GLU A 4 -28.74 -5.00 26.55
N GLU A 5 -28.56 -5.23 27.86
CA GLU A 5 -27.38 -4.83 28.62
C GLU A 5 -26.12 -5.51 28.09
N GLN A 6 -26.19 -6.78 27.70
CA GLN A 6 -25.05 -7.50 27.11
C GLN A 6 -24.64 -6.90 25.77
N ILE A 7 -25.60 -6.59 24.90
CA ILE A 7 -25.33 -5.95 23.61
C ILE A 7 -24.75 -4.55 23.81
N LEU A 8 -25.29 -3.76 24.73
CA LEU A 8 -24.77 -2.43 25.06
C LEU A 8 -23.34 -2.49 25.59
N PHE A 9 -23.05 -3.45 26.48
CA PHE A 9 -21.71 -3.70 26.99
C PHE A 9 -20.72 -4.03 25.87
N ILE A 10 -21.06 -5.00 25.01
CA ILE A 10 -20.20 -5.39 23.88
C ILE A 10 -19.93 -4.19 22.99
N ARG A 11 -20.98 -3.43 22.61
CA ARG A 11 -20.83 -2.23 21.77
C ARG A 11 -19.93 -1.18 22.40
N GLN A 12 -20.12 -0.88 23.69
CA GLN A 12 -19.32 0.12 24.40
C GLN A 12 -17.85 -0.29 24.46
N TYR A 13 -17.57 -1.54 24.84
CA TYR A 13 -16.21 -2.04 24.91
C TYR A 13 -15.55 -2.08 23.52
N THR A 14 -16.23 -2.60 22.51
CA THR A 14 -15.76 -2.61 21.11
C THR A 14 -15.42 -1.21 20.63
N ASN A 15 -16.24 -0.20 20.91
CA ASN A 15 -15.94 1.19 20.52
C ASN A 15 -14.72 1.76 21.24
N LEU A 16 -14.52 1.42 22.52
CA LEU A 16 -13.37 1.88 23.30
C LEU A 16 -12.07 1.28 22.77
N ILE A 17 -12.04 -0.04 22.55
CA ILE A 17 -10.85 -0.73 22.04
C ILE A 17 -10.59 -0.35 20.58
N ASP A 18 -11.62 -0.19 19.73
CA ASP A 18 -11.48 0.30 18.35
C ASP A 18 -10.80 1.66 18.30
N ARG A 19 -11.26 2.60 19.12
CA ARG A 19 -10.63 3.92 19.25
C ARG A 19 -9.17 3.81 19.73
N LEU A 20 -8.90 2.94 20.71
CA LEU A 20 -7.55 2.73 21.23
C LEU A 20 -6.60 2.21 20.14
N TYR A 21 -7.00 1.14 19.43
CA TYR A 21 -6.19 0.58 18.35
C TYR A 21 -5.99 1.56 17.19
N CYS A 22 -7.03 2.32 16.81
CA CYS A 22 -6.91 3.38 15.81
C CYS A 22 -5.85 4.42 16.21
N LEU A 23 -5.84 4.84 17.48
CA LEU A 23 -4.84 5.79 18.00
C LEU A 23 -3.42 5.19 18.00
N GLN A 24 -3.27 3.90 18.32
CA GLN A 24 -1.98 3.21 18.26
C GLN A 24 -1.43 3.14 16.83
N LEU A 25 -2.29 2.82 15.85
CA LEU A 25 -1.92 2.84 14.43
C LEU A 25 -1.47 4.24 13.98
N GLN A 26 -2.23 5.28 14.36
CA GLN A 26 -1.84 6.65 14.10
C GLN A 26 -0.49 7.00 14.75
N GLN A 27 -0.29 6.64 16.02
CA GLN A 27 0.98 6.88 16.72
C GLN A 27 2.15 6.24 15.97
N SER A 28 2.01 4.98 15.56
CA SER A 28 3.00 4.26 14.75
C SER A 28 3.30 5.01 13.44
N GLN A 29 2.27 5.50 12.74
CA GLN A 29 2.44 6.27 11.51
C GLN A 29 3.23 7.57 11.70
N TRP A 30 2.87 8.36 12.72
CA TRP A 30 3.53 9.64 12.95
C TRP A 30 4.95 9.46 13.50
N ASN A 31 5.19 8.42 14.29
CA ASN A 31 6.53 8.02 14.71
C ASN A 31 7.40 7.64 13.51
N TYR A 32 6.84 6.91 12.55
CA TYR A 32 7.53 6.60 11.30
C TYR A 32 7.90 7.87 10.53
N TYR A 33 6.95 8.80 10.33
CA TYR A 33 7.23 10.09 9.66
C TYR A 33 8.30 10.91 10.36
N HIS A 34 8.26 10.96 11.69
CA HIS A 34 9.29 11.64 12.47
C HIS A 34 10.66 10.96 12.32
N HIS A 35 10.70 9.63 12.38
CA HIS A 35 11.92 8.85 12.23
C HIS A 35 12.58 9.10 10.88
N ILE A 36 11.86 8.94 9.76
CA ILE A 36 12.42 9.19 8.42
C ILE A 36 12.78 10.67 8.21
N GLY A 37 12.04 11.59 8.82
CA GLY A 37 12.35 13.02 8.80
C GLY A 37 13.71 13.30 9.44
N ILE A 38 14.04 12.60 10.53
CA ILE A 38 15.34 12.72 11.19
C ILE A 38 16.44 11.97 10.44
N THR A 39 16.21 10.70 10.09
CA THR A 39 17.27 9.82 9.58
C THR A 39 17.58 10.06 8.10
N GLN A 40 16.58 10.45 7.31
CA GLN A 40 16.70 10.60 5.86
C GLN A 40 16.43 12.05 5.39
N ASN A 41 16.14 12.97 6.31
CA ASN A 41 15.75 14.35 6.00
C ASN A 41 14.51 14.46 5.09
N ILE A 42 13.60 13.49 5.18
CA ILE A 42 12.35 13.44 4.40
C ILE A 42 11.21 14.07 5.22
N TRP A 43 11.08 15.40 5.14
CA TRP A 43 9.98 16.12 5.80
C TRP A 43 8.88 16.46 4.81
N THR A 44 9.15 17.40 3.91
CA THR A 44 8.23 17.84 2.85
C THR A 44 9.02 18.23 1.61
N GLY A 45 8.48 17.89 0.45
CA GLY A 45 8.93 18.46 -0.82
C GLY A 45 7.77 19.02 -1.61
N ARG A 46 8.05 20.03 -2.42
CA ARG A 46 7.09 20.61 -3.36
C ARG A 46 7.81 20.92 -4.67
N MET A 47 7.14 20.61 -5.77
CA MET A 47 7.59 20.90 -7.12
C MET A 47 6.57 21.79 -7.82
N ALA A 48 6.95 22.54 -8.86
CA ALA A 48 5.96 23.26 -9.66
C ALA A 48 4.94 22.28 -10.28
N LYS A 49 3.64 22.60 -10.20
CA LYS A 49 2.55 21.72 -10.67
C LYS A 49 2.74 21.28 -12.11
N HIS A 50 3.07 22.21 -13.00
CA HIS A 50 3.32 21.93 -14.42
C HIS A 50 4.49 20.96 -14.65
N LEU A 51 5.49 20.96 -13.76
CA LEU A 51 6.66 20.09 -13.88
C LEU A 51 6.29 18.68 -13.41
N ALA A 52 5.62 18.58 -12.27
CA ALA A 52 5.09 17.34 -11.73
C ALA A 52 4.15 16.62 -12.72
N GLU A 53 3.25 17.36 -13.37
CA GLU A 53 2.38 16.83 -14.43
C GLU A 53 3.17 16.33 -15.65
N LYS A 54 4.21 17.07 -16.06
CA LYS A 54 5.05 16.68 -17.20
C LYS A 54 5.87 15.42 -16.90
N THR A 55 6.37 15.27 -15.68
CA THR A 55 7.23 14.14 -15.27
C THR A 55 6.46 13.01 -14.59
N SER A 56 5.13 13.12 -14.45
CA SER A 56 4.29 12.10 -13.84
C SER A 56 4.73 11.74 -12.42
N ILE A 57 5.01 12.77 -11.60
CA ILE A 57 5.33 12.61 -10.17
C ILE A 57 4.34 13.38 -9.30
N CYS A 58 4.36 13.12 -8.01
CA CYS A 58 3.57 13.86 -7.03
C CYS A 58 3.99 15.33 -6.97
N HIS A 59 3.03 16.26 -6.91
CA HIS A 59 3.31 17.70 -6.79
C HIS A 59 3.96 18.08 -5.45
N ALA A 60 3.52 17.43 -4.37
CA ALA A 60 4.02 17.68 -3.03
C ALA A 60 3.87 16.43 -2.16
N TYR A 61 4.87 16.13 -1.34
CA TYR A 61 4.86 14.98 -0.45
C TYR A 61 5.14 15.39 1.00
N GLY A 62 4.85 14.47 1.92
CA GLY A 62 5.24 14.58 3.32
C GLY A 62 4.44 15.60 4.15
N ARG A 63 4.99 15.93 5.32
CA ARG A 63 4.42 16.83 6.34
C ARG A 63 5.53 17.59 7.06
N SER A 64 5.28 18.86 7.42
CA SER A 64 6.32 19.67 8.07
C SER A 64 6.68 19.08 9.44
N LYS A 65 7.94 19.24 9.84
CA LYS A 65 8.43 18.79 11.17
C LYS A 65 7.52 19.26 12.31
N THR A 66 7.18 20.55 12.29
CA THR A 66 6.30 21.17 13.29
C THR A 66 4.93 20.50 13.39
N LEU A 67 4.33 20.14 12.24
CA LEU A 67 3.04 19.47 12.20
C LEU A 67 3.14 18.03 12.71
N VAL A 68 4.20 17.31 12.34
CA VAL A 68 4.45 15.93 12.80
C VAL A 68 4.59 15.90 14.31
N GLU A 69 5.44 16.76 14.88
CA GLU A 69 5.67 16.85 16.32
C GLU A 69 4.40 17.26 17.08
N GLN A 70 3.63 18.21 16.53
CA GLN A 70 2.35 18.61 17.11
C GLN A 70 1.35 17.43 17.14
N ARG A 71 1.29 16.65 16.06
CA ARG A 71 0.40 15.48 15.96
C ARG A 71 0.81 14.36 16.90
N GLN A 72 2.10 14.09 17.06
CA GLN A 72 2.60 13.10 18.02
C GLN A 72 2.14 13.45 19.45
N LYS A 73 2.33 14.70 19.88
CA LYS A 73 1.90 15.16 21.21
C LYS A 73 0.39 15.03 21.42
N GLN A 74 -0.41 15.37 20.40
CA GLN A 74 -1.86 15.23 20.46
C GLN A 74 -2.31 13.77 20.59
N ILE A 75 -1.69 12.88 19.80
CA ILE A 75 -2.02 11.45 19.81
C ILE A 75 -1.60 10.82 21.13
N GLU A 76 -0.43 11.16 21.66
CA GLU A 76 0.03 10.67 22.96
C GLU A 76 -0.98 11.01 24.07
N LYS A 77 -1.47 12.26 24.11
CA LYS A 77 -2.52 12.67 25.04
C LYS A 77 -3.81 11.86 24.86
N HIS A 78 -4.27 11.69 23.62
CA HIS A 78 -5.48 10.93 23.34
C HIS A 78 -5.34 9.44 23.64
N LEU A 79 -4.15 8.87 23.45
CA LEU A 79 -3.83 7.48 23.72
C LEU A 79 -3.86 7.21 25.22
N GLN A 80 -3.29 8.09 26.04
CA GLN A 80 -3.40 8.02 27.50
C GLN A 80 -4.88 8.06 27.95
N GLN A 81 -5.68 8.97 27.37
CA GLN A 81 -7.11 9.07 27.69
C GLN A 81 -7.89 7.80 27.28
N ALA A 82 -7.61 7.24 26.11
CA ALA A 82 -8.25 6.03 25.62
C ALA A 82 -7.86 4.80 26.46
N GLN A 83 -6.58 4.65 26.79
CA GLN A 83 -6.10 3.59 27.68
C GLN A 83 -6.77 3.66 29.05
N TYR A 84 -6.84 4.85 29.64
CA TYR A 84 -7.53 5.04 30.91
C TYR A 84 -9.02 4.68 30.81
N ALA A 85 -9.71 5.09 29.75
CA ALA A 85 -11.13 4.75 29.56
C ALA A 85 -11.37 3.24 29.42
N VAL A 86 -10.52 2.53 28.68
CA VAL A 86 -10.58 1.06 28.57
C VAL A 86 -10.36 0.41 29.93
N GLN A 87 -9.31 0.80 30.65
CA GLN A 87 -8.98 0.25 31.97
C GLN A 87 -10.10 0.49 32.98
N GLN A 88 -10.66 1.70 33.04
CA GLN A 88 -11.78 2.02 33.92
C GLN A 88 -13.01 1.17 33.59
N PHE A 89 -13.30 0.97 32.30
CA PHE A 89 -14.43 0.14 31.87
C PHE A 89 -14.22 -1.34 32.25
N GLU A 90 -13.04 -1.90 31.98
CA GLU A 90 -12.70 -3.27 32.36
C GLU A 90 -12.79 -3.49 33.88
N GLN A 91 -12.20 -2.58 34.68
CA GLN A 91 -12.24 -2.64 36.14
C GLN A 91 -13.67 -2.58 36.68
N HIS A 92 -14.49 -1.64 36.19
CA HIS A 92 -15.89 -1.50 36.61
C HIS A 92 -16.68 -2.78 36.36
N ILE A 93 -16.45 -3.43 35.22
CA ILE A 93 -17.15 -4.64 34.83
C ILE A 93 -16.67 -5.85 35.63
N ILE A 94 -15.36 -5.98 35.87
CA ILE A 94 -14.80 -7.04 36.73
C ILE A 94 -15.36 -6.91 38.14
N ILE A 95 -15.40 -5.70 38.71
CA ILE A 95 -15.97 -5.45 40.05
C ILE A 95 -17.44 -5.87 40.12
N LYS A 96 -18.26 -5.45 39.13
CA LYS A 96 -19.67 -5.84 39.05
C LYS A 96 -19.86 -7.36 38.96
N MET A 97 -19.02 -8.03 38.16
CA MET A 97 -19.09 -9.49 38.00
C MET A 97 -18.72 -10.23 39.29
N VAL A 98 -17.65 -9.82 39.97
CA VAL A 98 -17.24 -10.42 41.26
C VAL A 98 -18.32 -10.23 42.32
N GLN A 99 -18.98 -9.07 42.37
CA GLN A 99 -20.08 -8.79 43.30
C GLN A 99 -21.32 -9.68 43.06
N HIS A 100 -21.52 -10.16 41.84
CA HIS A 100 -22.63 -11.03 41.47
C HIS A 100 -22.26 -12.52 41.37
N GLY A 101 -21.09 -12.92 41.88
CA GLY A 101 -20.64 -14.32 41.89
C GLY A 101 -20.20 -14.86 40.53
N GLY A 102 -19.93 -13.97 39.56
CA GLY A 102 -19.47 -14.34 38.22
C GLY A 102 -17.99 -14.73 38.15
N CYS A 103 -17.63 -15.48 37.11
CA CYS A 103 -16.26 -15.95 36.89
C CYS A 103 -15.41 -14.92 36.13
N SER A 104 -14.33 -14.44 36.75
CA SER A 104 -13.42 -13.44 36.16
C SER A 104 -12.75 -13.91 34.86
N SER A 105 -12.47 -15.21 34.73
CA SER A 105 -11.79 -15.77 33.56
C SER A 105 -12.64 -15.73 32.28
N GLU A 106 -13.96 -15.89 32.39
CA GLU A 106 -14.87 -15.81 31.25
C GLU A 106 -14.92 -14.40 30.66
N MET A 107 -14.83 -13.36 31.50
CA MET A 107 -14.79 -11.98 31.03
C MET A 107 -13.47 -11.61 30.38
N GLN A 108 -12.36 -12.11 30.91
CA GLN A 108 -11.05 -11.95 30.27
C GLN A 108 -11.04 -12.61 28.88
N LEU A 109 -11.67 -13.79 28.74
CA LEU A 109 -11.84 -14.44 27.44
C LEU A 109 -12.68 -13.56 26.50
N LEU A 110 -13.81 -13.02 26.95
CA LEU A 110 -14.64 -12.13 26.14
C LEU A 110 -13.88 -10.86 25.71
N PHE A 111 -13.14 -10.23 26.61
CA PHE A 111 -12.30 -9.07 26.29
C PHE A 111 -11.26 -9.38 25.22
N SER A 112 -10.58 -10.52 25.32
CA SER A 112 -9.57 -10.93 24.34
C SER A 112 -10.17 -11.27 22.97
N ILE A 113 -11.35 -11.91 22.94
CA ILE A 113 -12.09 -12.16 21.69
C ILE A 113 -12.48 -10.85 21.00
N LEU A 114 -13.03 -9.89 21.76
CA LEU A 114 -13.44 -8.60 21.21
C LEU A 114 -12.23 -7.77 20.72
N GLN A 115 -11.11 -7.81 21.45
CA GLN A 115 -9.85 -7.20 21.01
C GLN A 115 -9.37 -7.79 19.69
N LYS A 116 -9.32 -9.12 19.58
CA LYS A 116 -8.92 -9.81 18.35
C LYS A 116 -9.84 -9.46 17.17
N PHE A 117 -11.16 -9.46 17.40
CA PHE A 117 -12.13 -9.10 16.37
C PHE A 117 -11.90 -7.67 15.85
N VAL A 118 -11.65 -6.71 16.75
CA VAL A 118 -11.37 -5.32 16.35
C VAL A 118 -10.06 -5.21 15.59
N GLN A 119 -9.00 -5.91 16.03
CA GLN A 119 -7.71 -5.92 15.31
C GLN A 119 -7.85 -6.46 13.89
N GLU A 120 -8.57 -7.58 13.70
CA GLU A 120 -8.84 -8.14 12.38
C GLU A 120 -9.61 -7.16 11.49
N LYS A 121 -10.57 -6.41 12.06
CA LYS A 121 -11.32 -5.38 11.32
C LYS A 121 -10.48 -4.16 10.94
N GLN A 122 -9.44 -3.84 11.71
CA GLN A 122 -8.55 -2.72 11.42
C GLN A 122 -7.37 -3.08 10.50
N GLN A 123 -7.25 -4.35 10.09
CA GLN A 123 -6.15 -4.81 9.24
C GLN A 123 -6.06 -4.02 7.92
N SER A 124 -7.19 -3.66 7.31
CA SER A 124 -7.19 -2.82 6.09
C SER A 124 -6.61 -1.42 6.33
N ILE A 125 -6.91 -0.81 7.47
CA ILE A 125 -6.37 0.51 7.85
C ILE A 125 -4.86 0.42 8.09
N GLN A 126 -4.40 -0.70 8.67
CA GLN A 126 -2.97 -0.95 8.82
C GLN A 126 -2.26 -1.03 7.47
N TYR A 127 -2.80 -1.80 6.52
CA TYR A 127 -2.25 -1.88 5.15
C TYR A 127 -2.25 -0.52 4.46
N ASP A 128 -3.31 0.27 4.60
CA ASP A 128 -3.36 1.64 4.07
C ASP A 128 -2.25 2.54 4.63
N TYR A 129 -1.90 2.37 5.91
CA TYR A 129 -0.80 3.13 6.52
C TYR A 129 0.56 2.66 6.01
N GLU A 130 0.77 1.35 5.90
CA GLU A 130 2.00 0.76 5.34
C GLU A 130 2.22 1.24 3.90
N TYR A 131 1.18 1.16 3.05
CA TYR A 131 1.22 1.70 1.69
C TYR A 131 1.57 3.19 1.65
N LYS A 132 0.98 4.01 2.53
CA LYS A 132 1.31 5.45 2.62
C LYS A 132 2.76 5.71 3.07
N ARG A 133 3.40 4.80 3.79
CA ARG A 133 4.81 4.91 4.18
C ARG A 133 5.70 4.68 2.98
N GLU A 134 5.45 3.61 2.24
CA GLU A 134 6.19 3.27 1.02
C GLU A 134 6.06 4.37 -0.02
N MET A 135 4.83 4.85 -0.23
CA MET A 135 4.60 5.93 -1.19
C MET A 135 5.33 7.22 -0.84
N LEU A 136 5.45 7.55 0.46
CA LEU A 136 6.20 8.72 0.89
C LEU A 136 7.70 8.61 0.53
N ILE A 137 8.29 7.43 0.70
CA ILE A 137 9.70 7.20 0.34
C ILE A 137 9.88 7.30 -1.18
N LEU A 138 8.97 6.70 -1.95
CA LEU A 138 8.99 6.78 -3.42
C LEU A 138 8.87 8.23 -3.91
N ASP A 139 7.90 8.99 -3.40
CA ASP A 139 7.71 10.39 -3.76
C ASP A 139 8.93 11.25 -3.41
N ALA A 140 9.52 11.04 -2.23
CA ALA A 140 10.71 11.76 -1.80
C ALA A 140 11.92 11.45 -2.69
N THR A 141 12.09 10.17 -3.02
CA THR A 141 13.13 9.68 -3.93
C THR A 141 12.96 10.29 -5.31
N ASP A 142 11.76 10.25 -5.88
CA ASP A 142 11.44 10.85 -7.18
C ASP A 142 11.78 12.35 -7.23
N HIS A 143 11.41 13.09 -6.18
CA HIS A 143 11.73 14.52 -6.09
C HIS A 143 13.24 14.76 -6.03
N GLN A 144 13.97 13.98 -5.24
CA GLN A 144 15.42 14.10 -5.14
C GLN A 144 16.08 13.83 -6.50
N LEU A 145 15.71 12.74 -7.16
CA LEU A 145 16.28 12.33 -8.44
C LEU A 145 16.00 13.37 -9.53
N LEU A 146 14.79 13.92 -9.60
CA LEU A 146 14.48 15.00 -10.53
C LEU A 146 15.21 16.29 -10.20
N LYS A 147 15.42 16.60 -8.91
CA LYS A 147 16.23 17.75 -8.51
C LYS A 147 17.67 17.60 -8.98
N GLU A 148 18.30 16.44 -8.76
CA GLU A 148 19.65 16.15 -9.26
C GLU A 148 19.71 16.19 -10.79
N PHE A 149 18.69 15.65 -11.45
CA PHE A 149 18.56 15.69 -12.91
C PHE A 149 18.56 17.11 -13.48
N PHE A 150 17.82 18.05 -12.87
CA PHE A 150 17.76 19.42 -13.36
C PHE A 150 18.97 20.27 -12.97
N LYS A 151 19.74 19.87 -11.95
CA LYS A 151 20.99 20.57 -11.57
C LYS A 151 22.07 20.51 -12.65
N VAL A 152 22.08 19.46 -13.47
CA VAL A 152 23.07 19.30 -14.56
C VAL A 152 22.63 19.98 -15.86
N GLU A 153 21.62 20.86 -15.81
CA GLU A 153 21.11 21.68 -16.91
C GLU A 153 20.89 20.89 -18.22
N PRO A 154 20.04 19.84 -18.19
CA PRO A 154 19.86 18.98 -19.34
C PRO A 154 19.24 19.75 -20.50
N ASN A 155 19.75 19.51 -21.71
CA ASN A 155 19.18 20.06 -22.92
C ASN A 155 17.81 19.42 -23.26
N LYS A 156 17.09 20.03 -24.21
CA LYS A 156 15.74 19.59 -24.59
C LYS A 156 15.67 18.12 -25.03
N SER A 157 16.69 17.60 -25.70
CA SER A 157 16.75 16.20 -26.12
C SER A 157 16.88 15.27 -24.91
N GLN A 158 17.79 15.60 -23.98
CA GLN A 158 18.00 14.85 -22.74
C GLN A 158 16.75 14.86 -21.87
N ILE A 159 16.04 15.99 -21.75
CA ILE A 159 14.76 16.09 -21.03
C ILE A 159 13.71 15.14 -21.65
N LEU A 160 13.56 15.15 -22.98
CA LEU A 160 12.57 14.31 -23.67
C LEU A 160 12.86 12.83 -23.49
N SER A 161 14.12 12.43 -23.63
CA SER A 161 14.49 11.02 -23.54
C SER A 161 14.47 10.51 -22.09
N GLY A 162 14.91 11.32 -21.12
CA GLY A 162 14.76 11.01 -19.69
C GLY A 162 13.30 10.81 -19.29
N ARG A 163 12.40 11.67 -19.79
CA ARG A 163 10.95 11.53 -19.60
C ARG A 163 10.41 10.21 -20.14
N ARG A 164 10.83 9.81 -21.35
CA ARG A 164 10.37 8.55 -21.97
C ARG A 164 10.81 7.34 -21.16
N ILE A 165 12.06 7.33 -20.70
CA ILE A 165 12.55 6.24 -19.86
C ILE A 165 11.74 6.19 -18.57
N TRP A 166 11.58 7.33 -17.89
CA TRP A 166 10.83 7.41 -16.64
C TRP A 166 9.41 6.86 -16.75
N GLN A 167 8.68 7.30 -17.79
CA GLN A 167 7.31 6.83 -18.04
C GLN A 167 7.26 5.34 -18.41
N ALA A 168 8.23 4.86 -19.20
CA ALA A 168 8.30 3.44 -19.55
C ALA A 168 8.61 2.58 -18.32
N THR A 169 9.52 3.00 -17.46
CA THR A 169 9.83 2.33 -16.19
C THR A 169 8.61 2.30 -15.28
N GLN A 170 7.91 3.42 -15.08
CA GLN A 170 6.69 3.44 -14.27
C GLN A 170 5.64 2.42 -14.77
N LYS A 171 5.35 2.42 -16.09
CA LYS A 171 4.38 1.49 -16.67
C LYS A 171 4.83 0.04 -16.60
N GLN A 172 6.11 -0.22 -16.83
CA GLN A 172 6.68 -1.55 -16.72
C GLN A 172 6.51 -2.10 -15.30
N MET A 173 6.75 -1.28 -14.28
CA MET A 173 6.64 -1.69 -12.89
C MET A 173 5.18 -1.99 -12.50
N MET A 174 4.23 -1.14 -12.89
CA MET A 174 2.80 -1.42 -12.70
C MET A 174 2.39 -2.77 -13.31
N ILE A 175 2.91 -3.07 -14.49
CA ILE A 175 2.64 -4.34 -15.18
C ILE A 175 3.29 -5.53 -14.45
N LEU A 176 4.48 -5.35 -13.89
CA LEU A 176 5.14 -6.40 -13.10
C LEU A 176 4.39 -6.69 -11.80
N GLU A 177 3.88 -5.66 -11.13
CA GLU A 177 3.00 -5.82 -9.96
C GLU A 177 1.71 -6.57 -10.32
N ASP A 178 1.06 -6.19 -11.43
CA ASP A 178 -0.13 -6.90 -11.95
C ASP A 178 0.18 -8.37 -12.27
N ILE A 179 1.36 -8.67 -12.84
CA ILE A 179 1.79 -10.06 -13.11
C ILE A 179 1.93 -10.84 -11.81
N VAL A 180 2.60 -10.30 -10.80
CA VAL A 180 2.79 -10.98 -9.50
C VAL A 180 1.43 -11.27 -8.85
N LEU A 181 0.50 -10.32 -8.90
CA LEU A 181 -0.87 -10.50 -8.40
C LEU A 181 -1.62 -11.60 -9.16
N LEU A 182 -1.54 -11.61 -10.49
CA LEU A 182 -2.18 -12.63 -11.33
C LEU A 182 -1.57 -14.02 -11.12
N GLU A 183 -0.25 -14.12 -10.97
CA GLU A 183 0.46 -15.37 -10.68
C GLU A 183 0.13 -15.91 -9.28
N TYR A 184 0.02 -15.03 -8.29
CA TYR A 184 -0.49 -15.40 -6.97
C TYR A 184 -1.93 -15.95 -7.06
N ARG A 185 -2.80 -15.35 -7.87
CA ARG A 185 -4.17 -15.85 -8.11
C ARG A 185 -4.21 -17.21 -8.84
N LEU A 186 -3.18 -17.58 -9.62
CA LEU A 186 -3.06 -18.93 -10.19
C LEU A 186 -2.73 -19.99 -9.13
N THR A 187 -2.12 -19.58 -8.02
CA THR A 187 -1.58 -20.47 -6.99
C THR A 187 -2.40 -20.50 -5.70
N SER A 188 -3.18 -19.45 -5.40
CA SER A 188 -4.05 -19.38 -4.24
C SER A 188 -5.52 -19.72 -4.58
N THR A 189 -6.17 -20.51 -3.73
CA THR A 189 -7.60 -20.91 -3.87
C THR A 189 -8.59 -19.91 -3.27
N GLN A 190 -8.09 -18.83 -2.66
CA GLN A 190 -8.90 -17.73 -2.12
C GLN A 190 -8.18 -16.42 -2.39
N LEU A 191 -8.89 -15.41 -2.91
CA LEU A 191 -8.59 -14.04 -2.51
C LEU A 191 -9.69 -13.00 -2.77
N GLN A 192 -9.62 -11.95 -1.97
CA GLN A 192 -10.33 -10.67 -2.03
C GLN A 192 -9.77 -9.72 -3.12
N SER A 193 -10.53 -8.65 -3.37
CA SER A 193 -10.61 -7.78 -4.55
C SER A 193 -9.55 -6.68 -4.70
N ALA A 194 -9.25 -6.32 -5.96
CA ALA A 194 -8.98 -4.95 -6.43
C ALA A 194 -9.13 -4.80 -7.97
N SER A 195 -9.81 -3.71 -8.37
CA SER A 195 -10.53 -3.48 -9.64
C SER A 195 -9.70 -3.50 -10.92
N ASN A 196 -10.17 -4.26 -11.92
CA ASN A 196 -9.99 -4.02 -13.36
C ASN A 196 -10.97 -4.86 -14.21
N LEU A 197 -11.07 -4.60 -15.52
CA LEU A 197 -11.97 -5.30 -16.45
C LEU A 197 -11.80 -6.84 -16.47
N ILE A 198 -10.57 -7.32 -16.26
CA ILE A 198 -10.23 -8.74 -16.10
C ILE A 198 -10.77 -9.27 -14.76
N GLU A 199 -10.85 -8.42 -13.73
CA GLU A 199 -11.44 -8.79 -12.44
C GLU A 199 -12.96 -8.93 -12.54
N ASN A 200 -13.65 -8.10 -13.32
CA ASN A 200 -15.09 -8.28 -13.55
C ASN A 200 -15.37 -9.66 -14.17
N MET A 201 -14.58 -10.05 -15.19
CA MET A 201 -14.70 -11.37 -15.80
C MET A 201 -14.36 -12.52 -14.83
N ILE A 202 -13.31 -12.37 -14.01
CA ILE A 202 -12.94 -13.38 -13.00
C ILE A 202 -13.97 -13.45 -11.87
N SER A 203 -14.52 -12.31 -11.45
CA SER A 203 -15.54 -12.20 -10.41
C SER A 203 -16.87 -12.80 -10.87
N ASP A 204 -17.25 -12.60 -12.13
CA ASP A 204 -18.41 -13.25 -12.73
C ASP A 204 -18.25 -14.77 -12.75
N ILE A 205 -17.06 -15.27 -13.11
CA ILE A 205 -16.74 -16.71 -13.03
C ILE A 205 -16.78 -17.21 -11.59
N ASP A 206 -16.21 -16.47 -10.62
CA ASP A 206 -16.23 -16.85 -9.20
C ASP A 206 -17.64 -16.83 -8.60
N ASN A 207 -18.50 -15.90 -9.04
CA ASN A 207 -19.91 -15.85 -8.64
C ASN A 207 -20.71 -17.02 -9.23
N HIS A 208 -20.45 -17.38 -10.49
CA HIS A 208 -21.03 -18.58 -11.11
C HIS A 208 -20.55 -19.85 -10.41
N LEU A 209 -19.26 -19.98 -10.12
CA LEU A 209 -18.69 -21.11 -9.38
C LEU A 209 -19.38 -21.28 -8.02
N LYS A 210 -19.57 -20.19 -7.26
CA LYS A 210 -20.30 -20.20 -5.97
C LYS A 210 -21.75 -20.67 -6.10
N GLN A 211 -22.45 -20.29 -7.16
CA GLN A 211 -23.83 -20.72 -7.41
C GLN A 211 -23.91 -22.20 -7.83
N SER A 212 -22.92 -22.70 -8.57
CA SER A 212 -22.85 -24.09 -9.05
C SER A 212 -22.40 -25.13 -8.00
N TYR A 213 -22.15 -24.74 -6.74
CA TYR A 213 -21.88 -25.71 -5.65
C TYR A 213 -23.15 -26.37 -5.09
N GLN A 214 -24.34 -26.07 -5.63
CA GLN A 214 -25.62 -26.50 -5.06
C GLN A 214 -26.17 -27.83 -5.60
N THR A 215 -25.61 -28.43 -6.68
CA THR A 215 -26.08 -29.75 -7.19
C THR A 215 -24.97 -30.67 -7.74
N ALA A 216 -25.17 -32.00 -7.62
CA ALA A 216 -24.15 -33.02 -7.94
C ALA A 216 -23.86 -33.21 -9.45
N GLU A 217 -24.73 -32.76 -10.35
CA GLU A 217 -24.50 -32.79 -11.81
C GLU A 217 -23.49 -31.73 -12.31
N GLN A 218 -23.07 -30.79 -11.44
CA GLN A 218 -22.28 -29.61 -11.81
C GLN A 218 -20.75 -29.81 -11.75
N SER A 219 -20.24 -31.00 -11.42
CA SER A 219 -18.78 -31.24 -11.27
C SER A 219 -17.98 -31.00 -12.57
N ASN A 220 -18.52 -31.40 -13.73
CA ASN A 220 -17.90 -31.13 -15.02
C ASN A 220 -17.97 -29.64 -15.42
N GLU A 221 -19.01 -28.93 -14.97
CA GLU A 221 -19.21 -27.51 -15.27
C GLU A 221 -18.30 -26.64 -14.40
N ILE A 222 -18.18 -26.98 -13.10
CA ILE A 222 -17.19 -26.40 -12.18
C ILE A 222 -15.78 -26.55 -12.75
N LYS A 223 -15.43 -27.75 -13.24
CA LYS A 223 -14.12 -27.99 -13.85
C LYS A 223 -13.90 -27.12 -15.09
N LYS A 224 -14.88 -27.02 -15.99
CA LYS A 224 -14.80 -26.14 -17.18
C LYS A 224 -14.61 -24.67 -16.79
N PHE A 225 -15.31 -24.18 -15.78
CA PHE A 225 -15.16 -22.79 -15.30
C PHE A 225 -13.81 -22.56 -14.62
N GLN A 226 -13.29 -23.55 -13.89
CA GLN A 226 -11.94 -23.49 -13.33
C GLN A 226 -10.87 -23.48 -14.42
N ASP A 227 -10.99 -24.33 -15.44
CA ASP A 227 -10.09 -24.37 -16.59
C ASP A 227 -10.14 -23.03 -17.36
N LEU A 228 -11.35 -22.49 -17.60
CA LEU A 228 -11.52 -21.18 -18.25
C LEU A 228 -10.92 -20.04 -17.42
N LYS A 229 -11.10 -20.04 -16.10
CA LYS A 229 -10.48 -19.07 -15.18
C LYS A 229 -8.96 -19.14 -15.28
N HIS A 230 -8.40 -20.36 -15.28
CA HIS A 230 -6.97 -20.59 -15.39
C HIS A 230 -6.42 -20.05 -16.73
N ASP A 231 -7.10 -20.35 -17.84
CA ASP A 231 -6.73 -19.88 -19.17
C ASP A 231 -6.79 -18.35 -19.31
N ILE A 232 -7.84 -17.70 -18.80
CA ILE A 232 -7.96 -16.24 -18.82
C ILE A 232 -6.82 -15.59 -18.04
N ILE A 233 -6.54 -16.08 -16.83
CA ILE A 233 -5.45 -15.53 -16.00
C ILE A 233 -4.10 -15.78 -16.68
N HIS A 234 -3.88 -16.97 -17.25
CA HIS A 234 -2.64 -17.30 -17.96
C HIS A 234 -2.42 -16.41 -19.20
N GLN A 235 -3.46 -16.17 -20.01
CA GLN A 235 -3.38 -15.24 -21.15
C GLN A 235 -3.15 -13.79 -20.72
N ALA A 236 -3.75 -13.37 -19.61
CA ALA A 236 -3.50 -12.05 -19.03
C ALA A 236 -2.03 -11.92 -18.61
N VAL A 237 -1.46 -12.91 -17.90
CA VAL A 237 -0.04 -12.94 -17.52
C VAL A 237 0.87 -12.88 -18.75
N LEU A 238 0.60 -13.70 -19.78
CA LEU A 238 1.40 -13.69 -21.01
C LEU A 238 1.36 -12.33 -21.72
N THR A 239 0.18 -11.73 -21.83
CA THR A 239 -0.01 -10.41 -22.44
C THR A 239 0.73 -9.34 -21.65
N SER A 240 0.57 -9.31 -20.33
CA SER A 240 1.27 -8.40 -19.44
C SER A 240 2.79 -8.57 -19.53
N ARG A 241 3.30 -9.81 -19.58
CA ARG A 241 4.74 -10.06 -19.78
C ARG A 241 5.25 -9.49 -21.11
N ARG A 242 4.49 -9.63 -22.20
CA ARG A 242 4.84 -9.02 -23.50
C ARG A 242 4.88 -7.50 -23.40
N MET A 243 3.88 -6.87 -22.79
CA MET A 243 3.88 -5.43 -22.57
C MET A 243 5.07 -4.97 -21.72
N GLY A 244 5.41 -5.71 -20.66
CA GLY A 244 6.61 -5.46 -19.85
C GLY A 244 7.91 -5.54 -20.66
N ASN A 245 8.02 -6.51 -21.56
CA ASN A 245 9.15 -6.64 -22.49
C ASN A 245 9.22 -5.49 -23.50
N ASP A 246 8.08 -5.03 -24.02
CA ASP A 246 8.01 -3.88 -24.92
C ASP A 246 8.49 -2.60 -24.23
N PHE A 247 8.09 -2.36 -22.98
CA PHE A 247 8.61 -1.25 -22.19
C PHE A 247 10.10 -1.37 -21.94
N ASN A 248 10.60 -2.58 -21.64
CA ASN A 248 12.04 -2.84 -21.53
C ASN A 248 12.78 -2.49 -22.84
N ALA A 249 12.21 -2.87 -23.99
CA ALA A 249 12.79 -2.56 -25.29
C ALA A 249 12.82 -1.04 -25.55
N ILE A 250 11.79 -0.29 -25.13
CA ILE A 250 11.78 1.18 -25.18
C ILE A 250 12.89 1.76 -24.30
N ILE A 251 13.02 1.27 -23.06
CA ILE A 251 14.07 1.70 -22.11
C ILE A 251 15.45 1.46 -22.73
N GLU A 252 15.72 0.25 -23.23
CA GLU A 252 17.00 -0.12 -23.84
C GLU A 252 17.27 0.66 -25.14
N LYS A 253 16.25 0.93 -25.95
CA LYS A 253 16.37 1.76 -27.16
C LYS A 253 16.75 3.20 -26.81
N GLU A 254 16.10 3.80 -25.82
CA GLU A 254 16.46 5.15 -25.37
C GLU A 254 17.86 5.14 -24.75
N LYS A 255 18.19 4.18 -23.87
CA LYS A 255 19.56 3.93 -23.34
C LYS A 255 20.63 3.97 -24.44
N LYS A 256 20.41 3.24 -25.53
CA LYS A 256 21.32 3.17 -26.69
C LYS A 256 21.48 4.48 -27.44
N LYS A 257 20.45 5.32 -27.51
CA LYS A 257 20.58 6.67 -28.11
C LYS A 257 21.54 7.53 -27.31
N PHE A 258 21.56 7.37 -26.00
CA PHE A 258 22.48 8.13 -25.15
C PHE A 258 23.93 7.65 -25.28
N THR A 259 24.20 6.35 -25.35
CA THR A 259 25.59 5.87 -25.57
C THR A 259 26.17 6.31 -26.91
N LEU A 260 25.34 6.53 -27.94
CA LEU A 260 25.77 7.04 -29.24
C LEU A 260 25.96 8.57 -29.26
N GLN A 261 25.08 9.36 -28.63
CA GLN A 261 25.20 10.82 -28.55
C GLN A 261 26.29 11.30 -27.56
N ASN A 262 26.76 10.43 -26.66
CA ASN A 262 27.65 10.79 -25.54
C ASN A 262 29.15 10.65 -25.78
N ARG A 263 29.59 10.31 -26.99
CA ARG A 263 31.03 10.14 -27.25
C ARG A 263 31.88 11.39 -26.99
N PHE A 264 31.28 12.57 -26.76
CA PHE A 264 32.01 13.83 -26.76
C PHE A 264 31.70 14.82 -25.61
N ILE A 265 30.84 14.50 -24.64
CA ILE A 265 30.43 15.49 -23.61
C ILE A 265 30.37 14.87 -22.20
N GLN A 266 31.26 15.34 -21.32
CA GLN A 266 31.42 14.88 -19.94
C GLN A 266 30.16 15.10 -19.08
N SER A 267 29.42 16.19 -19.30
CA SER A 267 28.15 16.47 -18.61
C SER A 267 27.06 15.44 -18.94
N THR A 268 27.11 14.81 -20.11
CA THR A 268 26.10 13.81 -20.48
C THR A 268 26.35 12.43 -19.87
N ALA A 269 27.58 12.10 -19.50
CA ALA A 269 27.90 10.88 -18.76
C ALA A 269 27.46 10.97 -17.28
N GLN A 270 27.69 12.11 -16.64
CA GLN A 270 27.18 12.38 -15.28
C GLN A 270 25.65 12.34 -15.23
N TRP A 271 25.01 12.95 -16.23
CA TRP A 271 23.56 12.90 -16.41
C TRP A 271 23.01 11.48 -16.60
N GLN A 272 23.67 10.64 -17.41
CA GLN A 272 23.26 9.24 -17.62
C GLN A 272 23.28 8.44 -16.34
N ASN A 273 24.37 8.57 -15.57
CA ASN A 273 24.51 7.85 -14.30
C ASN A 273 23.40 8.27 -13.34
N LEU A 274 23.12 9.57 -13.20
CA LEU A 274 22.03 10.05 -12.36
C LEU A 274 20.66 9.51 -12.78
N VAL A 275 20.37 9.42 -14.10
CA VAL A 275 19.10 8.87 -14.58
C VAL A 275 19.01 7.36 -14.40
N PHE A 276 20.09 6.61 -14.64
CA PHE A 276 20.07 5.16 -14.47
C PHE A 276 20.09 4.74 -13.00
N ASP A 277 20.85 5.46 -12.16
CA ASP A 277 20.83 5.29 -10.72
C ASP A 277 19.43 5.64 -10.17
N ALA A 278 18.81 6.73 -10.65
CA ALA A 278 17.43 7.09 -10.32
C ALA A 278 16.43 5.95 -10.61
N ILE A 279 16.55 5.35 -11.79
CA ILE A 279 15.68 4.26 -12.24
C ILE A 279 15.91 3.01 -11.41
N GLU A 280 17.17 2.65 -11.15
CA GLU A 280 17.50 1.45 -10.40
C GLU A 280 17.13 1.59 -8.91
N ILE A 281 17.36 2.76 -8.31
CA ILE A 281 16.91 3.08 -6.94
C ILE A 281 15.39 2.96 -6.87
N ARG A 282 14.65 3.55 -7.83
CA ARG A 282 13.18 3.45 -7.85
C ARG A 282 12.72 2.00 -7.98
N ARG A 283 13.35 1.23 -8.87
CA ARG A 283 13.06 -0.19 -9.07
C ARG A 283 13.28 -1.00 -7.79
N GLN A 284 14.36 -0.74 -7.05
CA GLN A 284 14.65 -1.42 -5.79
C GLN A 284 13.64 -1.10 -4.68
N HIS A 285 13.06 0.10 -4.69
CA HIS A 285 12.05 0.49 -3.69
C HIS A 285 10.67 -0.10 -3.97
N MET A 286 10.37 -0.47 -5.22
CA MET A 286 9.07 -1.05 -5.61
C MET A 286 9.06 -2.58 -5.64
N ILE A 287 10.21 -3.27 -5.56
CA ILE A 287 10.30 -4.75 -5.59
C ILE A 287 10.34 -5.37 -4.17
N LYS A 288 10.36 -4.55 -3.11
CA LYS A 288 10.30 -5.02 -1.72
C LYS A 288 8.87 -5.30 -1.30
#